data_AF-A0A0E0JK25-F1
#
_entry.id   AF-A0A0E0JK25-F1
#
_cell.length_a   1.000
_cell.length_b   1.000
_cell.length_c   1.000
_cell.angle_alpha   90.00
_cell.angle_beta   90.00
_cell.angle_gamma   90.00
#
_symmetry.space_group_name_H-M   'P 1'
#
loop_
_entity.id
_entity.type
_entity.pdbx_description
1 polymer ?
#
loop_
_entity_poly.entity_id
_entity_poly.type
_entity_poly.pdbx_seq_one_letter_code
_entity_poly.pdbx_strand_id
1 'polypeptide(L)'
;MVPLPAAGTARRIILAHGACHGGWCWYKVAALLCAAGHRVDAPDLGAAGQLGLRDAPAFADRARRLLDAVRALPDGERAVLVGHSFGGMSVALAAETFPEKVAAAVFVAAFLPDCTNPPSHPIDKPRPIFNLVWPEFLKKKLYQLSSPEDYMLGKSLVRASSLYVDDLRRRPAFRDDRYGAVRKVYVVVENDMAIVQEHQRWMVANAEVAEVRVMVAGDHMAMLSAPEELAGHLTDVANTYISNILRTSPWHAHAQPLAKPAPSCRRRRRRPSSRQRPPARRRRAAASSWCTARGHGGWCWYRVATLLRAAGHRVHAPDLAASGADARPLHDAPTFDDYSRPLLDAVRALPDGERAVLVGHSFGGMSVALAAETFPDKVAAAVFVTALMPDCPNPRPDVIQKLPLSDWMDCVTDEEHAPPSVLFGPEFMRRKLYQLSPEEDFTLSQSLVRVSSYYVGDMRRRPPFSEARYGAVRKVYVVCGQDQAIVEAYQRRMIAGCPVEEVREIAGADHMAMFSAPVELAGHLADVANTYT
;
A
#
# COMPACT_ATOMS: atom_id res chain seq x y z
N MET A 1 -2.22 -28.91 -8.21
CA MET A 1 -3.17 -28.70 -7.09
C MET A 1 -2.41 -28.99 -5.81
N VAL A 2 -1.88 -27.95 -5.16
CA VAL A 2 -1.17 -28.08 -3.87
C VAL A 2 -2.25 -28.17 -2.79
N PRO A 3 -2.18 -29.13 -1.84
CA PRO A 3 -3.20 -29.25 -0.80
C PRO A 3 -3.19 -28.02 0.10
N LEU A 4 -4.36 -27.47 0.43
CA LEU A 4 -4.49 -26.48 1.49
C LEU A 4 -4.01 -27.11 2.81
N PRO A 5 -3.15 -26.43 3.60
CA PRO A 5 -2.72 -26.96 4.88
C PRO A 5 -3.91 -27.10 5.83
N ALA A 6 -3.93 -28.20 6.59
CA ALA A 6 -4.97 -28.48 7.57
C ALA A 6 -5.08 -27.34 8.60
N ALA A 7 -6.31 -27.02 9.02
CA ALA A 7 -6.67 -25.88 9.86
C ALA A 7 -5.99 -25.80 11.27
N GLY A 8 -5.05 -26.69 11.60
CA GLY A 8 -4.35 -26.75 12.88
C GLY A 8 -2.92 -26.19 12.91
N THR A 9 -2.35 -25.69 11.80
CA THR A 9 -0.93 -25.23 11.74
C THR A 9 -0.75 -23.74 11.45
N ALA A 10 -1.83 -23.00 11.21
CA ALA A 10 -1.77 -21.61 10.75
C ALA A 10 -1.48 -20.65 11.92
N ARG A 11 -0.20 -20.29 12.06
CA ARG A 11 0.31 -19.42 13.12
C ARG A 11 -0.10 -17.97 12.90
N ARG A 12 -0.47 -17.27 13.98
CA ARG A 12 -0.86 -15.87 13.94
C ARG A 12 0.34 -14.94 14.07
N ILE A 13 0.50 -14.02 13.12
CA ILE A 13 1.52 -12.97 13.11
C ILE A 13 0.82 -11.63 12.97
N ILE A 14 1.08 -10.68 13.87
CA ILE A 14 0.50 -9.33 13.83
C ILE A 14 1.63 -8.31 13.62
N LEU A 15 1.54 -7.55 12.54
CA LEU A 15 2.57 -6.62 12.06
C LEU A 15 2.19 -5.17 12.42
N ALA A 16 3.06 -4.51 13.17
CA ALA A 16 2.89 -3.14 13.65
C ALA A 16 3.90 -2.22 12.96
N HIS A 17 3.41 -1.29 12.15
CA HIS A 17 4.23 -0.36 11.38
C HIS A 17 4.84 0.77 12.26
N GLY A 18 5.86 1.43 11.71
CA GLY A 18 6.55 2.58 12.30
C GLY A 18 5.78 3.90 12.24
N ALA A 19 6.46 4.99 12.62
CA ALA A 19 5.95 6.34 12.46
C ALA A 19 5.77 6.67 10.97
N CYS A 20 4.81 7.52 10.65
CA CYS A 20 4.46 8.01 9.31
C CYS A 20 3.95 6.97 8.29
N HIS A 21 4.02 5.68 8.58
CA HIS A 21 3.58 4.59 7.68
C HIS A 21 2.22 4.03 8.12
N GLY A 22 1.65 3.12 7.33
CA GLY A 22 0.47 2.34 7.70
C GLY A 22 0.75 0.85 7.54
N GLY A 23 -0.24 0.00 7.79
CA GLY A 23 -0.18 -1.46 7.61
C GLY A 23 0.25 -1.86 6.20
N TRP A 24 -0.09 -1.03 5.20
CA TRP A 24 0.32 -1.17 3.81
C TRP A 24 1.81 -1.38 3.60
N CYS A 25 2.70 -0.89 4.47
CA CYS A 25 4.15 -1.07 4.26
C CYS A 25 4.58 -2.53 4.37
N TRP A 26 3.77 -3.38 4.98
CA TRP A 26 4.04 -4.80 5.13
C TRP A 26 3.58 -5.66 3.94
N TYR A 27 2.96 -5.09 2.90
CA TYR A 27 2.24 -5.86 1.87
C TYR A 27 3.05 -7.01 1.25
N LYS A 28 4.34 -6.80 0.94
CA LYS A 28 5.21 -7.86 0.39
C LYS A 28 5.48 -8.97 1.40
N VAL A 29 5.86 -8.61 2.62
CA VAL A 29 6.14 -9.56 3.70
C VAL A 29 4.87 -10.31 4.10
N ALA A 30 3.74 -9.62 4.18
CA ALA A 30 2.45 -10.23 4.49
C ALA A 30 2.06 -11.27 3.41
N ALA A 31 2.21 -10.95 2.12
CA ALA A 31 1.96 -11.88 1.03
C ALA A 31 2.86 -13.13 1.14
N LEU A 32 4.16 -12.95 1.41
CA LEU A 32 5.11 -14.06 1.60
C LEU A 32 4.75 -14.94 2.81
N LEU A 33 4.38 -14.33 3.95
CA LEU A 33 3.99 -15.05 5.16
C LEU A 33 2.66 -15.80 4.98
N CYS A 34 1.69 -15.20 4.29
CA CYS A 34 0.44 -15.87 3.91
C CYS A 34 0.70 -17.05 2.97
N ALA A 35 1.58 -16.90 1.98
CA ALA A 35 2.00 -17.99 1.10
C ALA A 35 2.72 -19.12 1.86
N ALA A 36 3.41 -18.80 2.95
CA ALA A 36 3.99 -19.78 3.88
C ALA A 36 2.96 -20.45 4.82
N GLY A 37 1.67 -20.09 4.72
CA GLY A 37 0.58 -20.68 5.50
C GLY A 37 0.32 -20.01 6.85
N HIS A 38 0.85 -18.82 7.09
CA HIS A 38 0.58 -18.05 8.30
C HIS A 38 -0.69 -17.19 8.16
N ARG A 39 -1.35 -16.90 9.30
CA ARG A 39 -2.41 -15.89 9.38
C ARG A 39 -1.78 -14.57 9.77
N VAL A 40 -1.88 -13.57 8.90
CA VAL A 40 -1.18 -12.29 9.06
C VAL A 40 -2.18 -11.16 9.17
N ASP A 41 -2.02 -10.32 10.20
CA ASP A 41 -2.77 -9.09 10.37
C ASP A 41 -1.80 -7.90 10.38
N ALA A 42 -2.08 -6.85 9.60
CA ALA A 42 -1.26 -5.63 9.54
C ALA A 42 -2.14 -4.39 9.73
N PRO A 43 -2.64 -4.13 10.96
CA PRO A 43 -3.55 -3.01 11.19
C PRO A 43 -2.85 -1.65 11.03
N ASP A 44 -3.58 -0.68 10.50
CA ASP A 44 -3.22 0.74 10.65
C ASP A 44 -3.31 1.13 12.13
N LEU A 45 -2.21 1.62 12.68
CA LEU A 45 -2.13 2.22 14.01
C LEU A 45 -2.56 3.69 13.94
N GLY A 46 -3.05 4.24 15.05
CA GLY A 46 -3.52 5.63 15.10
C GLY A 46 -2.42 6.65 14.77
N ALA A 47 -2.82 7.83 14.28
CA ALA A 47 -1.92 8.88 13.77
C ALA A 47 -0.97 8.44 12.66
N ALA A 48 -1.37 7.44 11.88
CA ALA A 48 -0.63 6.91 10.75
C ALA A 48 -1.57 6.18 9.78
N GLY A 49 -1.07 5.83 8.59
CA GLY A 49 -1.88 5.18 7.55
C GLY A 49 -3.13 6.00 7.18
N GLN A 50 -4.30 5.38 7.27
CA GLN A 50 -5.61 6.02 7.05
C GLN A 50 -6.11 6.86 8.23
N LEU A 51 -5.48 6.79 9.41
CA LEU A 51 -5.90 7.48 10.63
C LEU A 51 -5.07 8.74 10.89
N GLY A 52 -5.73 9.87 11.12
CA GLY A 52 -5.06 11.15 11.34
C GLY A 52 -4.54 11.33 12.77
N LEU A 53 -3.70 12.34 12.98
CA LEU A 53 -3.24 12.76 14.32
C LEU A 53 -4.39 13.13 15.26
N ARG A 54 -5.51 13.60 14.71
CA ARG A 54 -6.71 13.97 15.49
C ARG A 54 -7.36 12.75 16.16
N ASP A 55 -7.19 11.57 15.57
CA ASP A 55 -7.82 10.32 16.03
C ASP A 55 -7.00 9.60 17.12
N ALA A 56 -5.78 10.08 17.39
CA ALA A 56 -4.88 9.49 18.36
C ALA A 56 -4.09 10.58 19.15
N PRO A 57 -4.73 11.25 20.12
CA PRO A 57 -4.07 12.28 20.93
C PRO A 57 -3.00 11.72 21.88
N ALA A 58 -3.12 10.46 22.33
CA ALA A 58 -2.14 9.81 23.20
C ALA A 58 -1.50 8.56 22.57
N PHE A 59 -0.39 8.10 23.14
CA PHE A 59 0.31 6.90 22.65
C PHE A 59 -0.57 5.63 22.73
N ALA A 60 -1.41 5.52 23.75
CA ALA A 60 -2.35 4.41 23.88
C ALA A 60 -3.37 4.36 22.71
N ASP A 61 -3.83 5.53 22.23
CA ASP A 61 -4.75 5.61 21.11
C ASP A 61 -4.10 5.13 19.81
N ARG A 62 -2.80 5.42 19.62
CA ARG A 62 -2.03 4.87 18.49
C ARG A 62 -2.07 3.34 18.51
N ALA A 63 -1.83 2.71 19.65
CA ALA A 63 -1.74 1.26 19.76
C ALA A 63 -3.11 0.55 19.78
N ARG A 64 -4.22 1.29 19.85
CA ARG A 64 -5.57 0.74 20.10
C ARG A 64 -5.97 -0.40 19.17
N ARG A 65 -5.79 -0.24 17.85
CA ARG A 65 -6.12 -1.29 16.86
C ARG A 65 -5.26 -2.56 17.00
N LEU A 66 -3.98 -2.40 17.37
CA LEU A 66 -3.13 -3.55 17.71
C LEU A 66 -3.62 -4.24 18.97
N LEU A 67 -3.96 -3.48 20.02
CA LEU A 67 -4.49 -4.03 21.26
C LEU A 67 -5.81 -4.77 21.04
N ASP A 68 -6.69 -4.24 20.19
CA ASP A 68 -7.96 -4.88 19.85
C ASP A 68 -7.73 -6.18 19.07
N ALA A 69 -6.79 -6.20 18.11
CA ALA A 69 -6.42 -7.42 17.38
C ALA A 69 -5.86 -8.51 18.31
N VAL A 70 -5.01 -8.14 19.26
CA VAL A 70 -4.47 -9.09 20.26
C VAL A 70 -5.56 -9.55 21.24
N ARG A 71 -6.43 -8.64 21.68
CA ARG A 71 -7.56 -8.98 22.57
C ARG A 71 -8.49 -9.98 21.91
N ALA A 72 -8.77 -9.82 20.63
CA ALA A 72 -9.66 -10.66 19.84
C ALA A 72 -9.11 -12.08 19.54
N LEU A 73 -7.86 -12.38 19.90
CA LEU A 73 -7.33 -13.74 19.76
C LEU A 73 -8.15 -14.72 20.61
N PRO A 74 -8.52 -15.90 20.06
CA PRO A 74 -9.22 -16.94 20.80
C PRO A 74 -8.48 -17.36 22.08
N ASP A 75 -9.23 -17.88 23.05
CA ASP A 75 -8.64 -18.39 24.28
C ASP A 75 -7.63 -19.51 24.00
N GLY A 76 -6.45 -19.40 24.61
CA GLY A 76 -5.32 -20.31 24.37
C GLY A 76 -4.51 -20.04 23.09
N GLU A 77 -4.99 -19.18 22.17
CA GLU A 77 -4.21 -18.76 21.00
C GLU A 77 -3.20 -17.66 21.39
N ARG A 78 -1.98 -17.79 20.87
CA ARG A 78 -0.90 -16.79 21.03
C ARG A 78 -0.39 -16.35 19.66
N ALA A 79 -0.03 -15.07 19.55
CA ALA A 79 0.51 -14.49 18.32
C ALA A 79 1.98 -14.08 18.47
N VAL A 80 2.70 -14.09 17.35
CA VAL A 80 3.96 -13.34 17.24
C VAL A 80 3.62 -11.90 16.88
N LEU A 81 4.05 -10.94 17.70
CA LEU A 81 3.90 -9.52 17.42
C LEU A 81 5.19 -8.98 16.82
N VAL A 82 5.11 -8.28 15.69
CA VAL A 82 6.28 -7.74 14.99
C VAL A 82 6.17 -6.22 14.91
N GLY A 83 7.08 -5.50 15.55
CA GLY A 83 7.12 -4.04 15.54
C GLY A 83 8.28 -3.54 14.70
N HIS A 84 8.02 -2.66 13.74
CA HIS A 84 9.04 -1.93 12.99
C HIS A 84 9.20 -0.50 13.50
N SER A 85 10.43 0.00 13.64
CA SER A 85 10.68 1.40 14.02
C SER A 85 9.90 1.79 15.30
N PHE A 86 9.08 2.83 15.25
CA PHE A 86 8.19 3.22 16.36
C PHE A 86 7.07 2.21 16.67
N GLY A 87 6.77 1.28 15.77
CA GLY A 87 5.89 0.13 16.01
C GLY A 87 6.39 -0.77 17.14
N GLY A 88 7.70 -0.80 17.42
CA GLY A 88 8.27 -1.50 18.57
C GLY A 88 7.66 -1.07 19.90
N MET A 89 7.39 0.23 20.08
CA MET A 89 6.72 0.73 21.29
C MET A 89 5.30 0.18 21.43
N SER A 90 4.54 0.12 20.34
CA SER A 90 3.18 -0.42 20.37
C SER A 90 3.15 -1.92 20.63
N VAL A 91 4.13 -2.68 20.12
CA VAL A 91 4.30 -4.10 20.45
C VAL A 91 4.66 -4.28 21.92
N ALA A 92 5.55 -3.45 22.49
CA ALA A 92 5.86 -3.49 23.92
C ALA A 92 4.61 -3.23 24.77
N LEU A 93 3.77 -2.26 24.38
CA LEU A 93 2.50 -2.00 25.07
C LEU A 93 1.52 -3.18 24.97
N ALA A 94 1.43 -3.83 23.81
CA ALA A 94 0.59 -5.02 23.65
C ALA A 94 1.09 -6.20 24.50
N ALA A 95 2.40 -6.41 24.56
CA ALA A 95 3.02 -7.43 25.40
C ALA A 95 2.87 -7.14 26.91
N GLU A 96 2.89 -5.87 27.32
CA GLU A 96 2.56 -5.47 28.71
C GLU A 96 1.08 -5.75 29.06
N THR A 97 0.18 -5.49 28.10
CA THR A 97 -1.26 -5.58 28.30
C THR A 97 -1.76 -7.02 28.24
N PHE A 98 -1.21 -7.86 27.36
CA PHE A 98 -1.64 -9.23 27.11
C PHE A 98 -0.46 -10.22 27.00
N PRO A 99 0.46 -10.30 27.99
CA PRO A 99 1.64 -11.16 27.90
C PRO A 99 1.30 -12.63 27.65
N GLU A 100 0.17 -13.10 28.19
CA GLU A 100 -0.34 -14.45 27.99
C GLU A 100 -0.73 -14.75 26.53
N LYS A 101 -1.11 -13.74 25.74
CA LYS A 101 -1.49 -13.86 24.32
C LYS A 101 -0.31 -13.65 23.35
N VAL A 102 0.88 -13.33 23.85
CA VAL A 102 2.06 -13.05 23.00
C VAL A 102 3.06 -14.19 23.07
N ALA A 103 3.25 -14.92 21.97
CA ALA A 103 4.23 -16.01 21.87
C ALA A 103 5.67 -15.49 21.84
N ALA A 104 5.89 -14.41 21.08
CA ALA A 104 7.15 -13.66 21.03
C ALA A 104 6.88 -12.23 20.53
N ALA A 105 7.69 -11.28 20.98
CA ALA A 105 7.72 -9.91 20.46
C ALA A 105 8.99 -9.71 19.61
N VAL A 106 8.82 -9.44 18.32
CA VAL A 106 9.90 -9.22 17.36
C VAL A 106 10.04 -7.73 17.07
N PHE A 107 11.27 -7.22 17.17
CA PHE A 107 11.61 -5.82 16.94
C PHE A 107 12.49 -5.74 15.70
N VAL A 108 11.98 -5.16 14.60
CA VAL A 108 12.70 -5.05 13.32
C VAL A 108 13.14 -3.62 13.12
N ALA A 109 14.44 -3.35 13.27
CA ALA A 109 14.96 -1.98 13.19
C ALA A 109 14.07 -1.00 14.01
N ALA A 110 13.77 -1.38 15.25
CA ALA A 110 12.69 -0.79 16.05
C ALA A 110 13.17 -0.27 17.39
N PHE A 111 12.46 0.73 17.92
CA PHE A 111 12.71 1.16 19.30
C PHE A 111 12.30 0.04 20.27
N LEU A 112 13.25 -0.37 21.11
CA LEU A 112 13.10 -1.44 22.09
C LEU A 112 13.22 -0.85 23.51
N PRO A 113 12.11 -0.72 24.26
CA PRO A 113 12.16 -0.28 25.65
C PRO A 113 12.64 -1.39 26.59
N ASP A 114 13.31 -1.00 27.67
CA ASP A 114 13.67 -1.86 28.80
C ASP A 114 12.63 -1.74 29.95
N CYS A 115 12.77 -2.55 31.00
CA CYS A 115 11.86 -2.56 32.16
C CYS A 115 12.28 -1.61 33.30
N THR A 116 13.42 -0.94 33.17
CA THR A 116 14.01 -0.13 34.25
C THR A 116 13.82 1.37 34.04
N ASN A 117 13.75 1.81 32.78
CA ASN A 117 13.66 3.20 32.39
C ASN A 117 12.26 3.53 31.84
N PRO A 118 11.87 4.81 31.82
CA PRO A 118 10.68 5.24 31.10
C PRO A 118 10.73 4.77 29.63
N PRO A 119 9.59 4.42 29.01
CA PRO A 119 9.53 3.96 27.62
C PRO A 119 10.16 4.92 26.59
N SER A 120 10.32 6.21 26.89
CA SER A 120 11.00 7.17 26.01
C SER A 120 12.52 7.00 25.94
N HIS A 121 13.14 6.26 26.87
CA HIS A 121 14.60 6.15 27.00
C HIS A 121 15.34 5.77 25.70
N PRO A 122 14.85 4.81 24.87
CA PRO A 122 15.49 4.46 23.61
C PRO A 122 15.37 5.53 22.51
N ILE A 123 14.48 6.51 22.70
CA ILE A 123 14.27 7.64 21.79
C ILE A 123 15.10 8.85 22.24
N ASP A 124 15.26 9.03 23.55
CA ASP A 124 15.99 10.16 24.15
C ASP A 124 17.53 10.06 23.98
N LYS A 125 18.09 8.86 23.75
CA LYS A 125 19.53 8.63 23.51
C LYS A 125 19.69 7.96 22.13
N PRO A 126 20.29 8.56 21.08
CA PRO A 126 21.13 9.77 21.00
C PRO A 126 20.42 10.98 20.34
N ARG A 127 20.97 12.20 20.54
CA ARG A 127 20.40 13.49 20.10
C ARG A 127 19.85 13.43 18.67
N PRO A 128 18.51 13.49 18.48
CA PRO A 128 17.98 13.47 17.14
C PRO A 128 18.11 14.85 16.52
N ILE A 129 18.88 14.94 15.43
CA ILE A 129 18.56 15.92 14.39
C ILE A 129 17.40 15.30 13.59
N PHE A 130 16.19 15.24 14.18
CA PHE A 130 14.97 15.05 13.40
C PHE A 130 14.61 16.39 12.75
N ASN A 131 15.50 16.90 11.90
CA ASN A 131 15.05 17.79 10.83
C ASN A 131 14.35 16.87 9.83
N LEU A 132 13.06 16.63 10.09
CA LEU A 132 12.13 15.89 9.25
C LEU A 132 11.88 16.69 7.95
N VAL A 133 12.94 17.00 7.20
CA VAL A 133 12.88 17.71 5.92
C VAL A 133 12.46 16.68 4.88
N TRP A 134 11.20 16.83 4.50
CA TRP A 134 10.27 15.74 4.16
C TRP A 134 10.58 14.93 2.88
N PRO A 135 11.27 15.43 1.83
CA PRO A 135 11.60 14.59 0.67
C PRO A 135 12.94 13.86 0.77
N GLU A 136 13.98 14.58 1.21
CA GLU A 136 15.35 14.07 1.19
C GLU A 136 15.60 13.05 2.30
N PHE A 137 14.98 13.25 3.48
CA PHE A 137 15.05 12.29 4.57
C PHE A 137 14.42 10.94 4.15
N LEU A 138 13.22 10.97 3.56
CA LEU A 138 12.52 9.76 3.13
C LEU A 138 13.39 8.93 2.16
N LYS A 139 13.91 9.57 1.11
CA LYS A 139 14.72 8.88 0.09
C LYS A 139 16.08 8.43 0.61
N LYS A 140 16.78 9.27 1.39
CA LYS A 140 18.19 9.00 1.78
C LYS A 140 18.33 8.19 3.06
N LYS A 141 17.31 8.15 3.92
CA LYS A 141 17.40 7.54 5.26
C LYS A 141 16.45 6.36 5.44
N LEU A 142 15.28 6.39 4.80
CA LEU A 142 14.27 5.36 4.97
C LEU A 142 14.23 4.39 3.78
N TYR A 143 14.33 4.91 2.54
CA TYR A 143 14.12 4.17 1.28
C TYR A 143 15.39 4.10 0.40
N GLN A 144 16.60 4.17 0.99
CA GLN A 144 17.84 4.29 0.23
C GLN A 144 18.23 3.04 -0.55
N LEU A 145 17.74 1.87 -0.14
CA LEU A 145 17.93 0.59 -0.86
C LEU A 145 16.62 0.07 -1.47
N SER A 146 15.49 0.66 -1.12
CA SER A 146 14.17 0.37 -1.69
C SER A 146 14.12 0.68 -3.19
N SER A 147 13.28 -0.06 -3.92
CA SER A 147 13.09 0.17 -5.35
C SER A 147 12.47 1.57 -5.62
N PRO A 148 12.65 2.13 -6.83
CA PRO A 148 11.96 3.37 -7.20
C PRO A 148 10.43 3.28 -7.06
N GLU A 149 9.86 2.10 -7.29
CA GLU A 149 8.41 1.84 -7.14
C GLU A 149 7.99 1.92 -5.67
N ASP A 150 8.73 1.27 -4.77
CA ASP A 150 8.42 1.29 -3.32
C ASP A 150 8.59 2.69 -2.73
N TYR A 151 9.63 3.42 -3.13
CA TYR A 151 9.77 4.83 -2.76
C TYR A 151 8.60 5.67 -3.26
N MET A 152 8.12 5.39 -4.47
CA MET A 152 6.98 6.08 -5.08
C MET A 152 5.68 5.81 -4.33
N LEU A 153 5.43 4.54 -3.97
CA LEU A 153 4.31 4.14 -3.12
C LEU A 153 4.40 4.84 -1.76
N GLY A 154 5.56 4.74 -1.09
CA GLY A 154 5.80 5.36 0.20
C GLY A 154 5.57 6.87 0.17
N LYS A 155 6.12 7.57 -0.82
CA LYS A 155 5.89 9.02 -0.99
C LYS A 155 4.42 9.39 -1.11
N SER A 156 3.57 8.53 -1.68
CA SER A 156 2.13 8.79 -1.81
C SER A 156 1.35 8.54 -0.51
N LEU A 157 1.81 7.61 0.33
CA LEU A 157 1.07 7.11 1.48
C LEU A 157 1.60 7.59 2.85
N VAL A 158 2.85 8.06 2.95
CA VAL A 158 3.37 8.54 4.24
C VAL A 158 2.61 9.76 4.76
N ARG A 159 2.43 9.85 6.07
CA ARG A 159 1.70 10.93 6.75
C ARG A 159 2.49 11.50 7.91
N ALA A 160 2.18 12.73 8.30
CA ALA A 160 2.72 13.30 9.53
C ALA A 160 2.23 12.47 10.71
N SER A 161 3.14 12.18 11.65
CA SER A 161 2.84 11.41 12.85
C SER A 161 3.61 11.98 14.05
N SER A 162 3.23 11.56 15.25
CA SER A 162 3.91 11.92 16.50
C SER A 162 4.65 10.70 17.05
N LEU A 163 5.80 10.94 17.68
CA LEU A 163 6.51 9.92 18.47
C LEU A 163 6.05 9.90 19.94
N TYR A 164 5.09 10.76 20.32
CA TYR A 164 4.48 10.80 21.66
C TYR A 164 5.51 10.82 22.81
N VAL A 165 6.67 11.46 22.59
CA VAL A 165 7.83 11.36 23.50
C VAL A 165 7.48 11.81 24.91
N ASP A 166 6.73 12.90 25.06
CA ASP A 166 6.34 13.41 26.38
C ASP A 166 5.35 12.48 27.10
N ASP A 167 4.48 11.79 26.34
CA ASP A 167 3.56 10.79 26.91
C ASP A 167 4.34 9.56 27.38
N LEU A 168 5.26 9.07 26.55
CA LEU A 168 6.16 7.96 26.88
C LEU A 168 7.09 8.29 28.06
N ARG A 169 7.54 9.54 28.21
CA ARG A 169 8.39 9.97 29.32
C ARG A 169 7.65 9.98 30.66
N ARG A 170 6.34 10.28 30.65
CA ARG A 170 5.48 10.28 31.85
C ARG A 170 4.98 8.89 32.24
N ARG A 171 5.02 7.94 31.31
CA ARG A 171 4.58 6.57 31.55
C ARG A 171 5.58 5.83 32.47
N PRO A 172 5.11 5.03 33.45
CA PRO A 172 5.98 4.13 34.19
C PRO A 172 6.73 3.16 33.26
N ALA A 173 7.87 2.66 33.73
CA ALA A 173 8.60 1.60 33.05
C ALA A 173 7.69 0.36 32.85
N PHE A 174 7.99 -0.43 31.82
CA PHE A 174 7.31 -1.70 31.61
C PHE A 174 7.66 -2.69 32.72
N ARG A 175 6.73 -3.58 33.07
CA ARG A 175 6.89 -4.46 34.23
C ARG A 175 7.66 -5.73 33.87
N ASP A 176 8.54 -6.17 34.77
CA ASP A 176 9.29 -7.42 34.63
C ASP A 176 8.39 -8.65 34.56
N ASP A 177 7.34 -8.71 35.38
CA ASP A 177 6.39 -9.83 35.42
C ASP A 177 5.36 -9.82 34.27
N ARG A 178 5.42 -8.82 33.37
CA ARG A 178 4.53 -8.67 32.22
C ARG A 178 5.34 -8.61 30.92
N TYR A 179 5.66 -7.42 30.44
CA TYR A 179 6.49 -7.24 29.25
C TYR A 179 7.87 -7.91 29.40
N GLY A 180 8.48 -7.84 30.59
CA GLY A 180 9.75 -8.52 30.88
C GLY A 180 9.67 -10.02 30.62
N ALA A 181 8.59 -10.68 31.07
CA ALA A 181 8.36 -12.11 30.90
C ALA A 181 8.12 -12.57 29.43
N VAL A 182 7.78 -11.64 28.52
CA VAL A 182 7.62 -11.96 27.09
C VAL A 182 8.99 -12.12 26.43
N ARG A 183 9.14 -13.19 25.63
CA ARG A 183 10.36 -13.44 24.86
C ARG A 183 10.52 -12.39 23.76
N LYS A 184 11.68 -11.72 23.74
CA LYS A 184 12.00 -10.65 22.79
C LYS A 184 13.00 -11.15 21.77
N VAL A 185 12.70 -10.96 20.49
CA VAL A 185 13.60 -11.22 19.37
C VAL A 185 13.90 -9.87 18.71
N TYR A 186 15.17 -9.57 18.45
CA TYR A 186 15.54 -8.35 17.75
C TYR A 186 16.17 -8.66 16.40
N VAL A 187 15.67 -8.03 15.34
CA VAL A 187 16.22 -8.11 13.98
C VAL A 187 16.97 -6.81 13.70
N VAL A 188 18.31 -6.90 13.74
CA VAL A 188 19.21 -5.79 13.42
C VAL A 188 19.31 -5.65 11.91
N VAL A 189 19.01 -4.48 11.38
CA VAL A 189 19.19 -4.18 9.95
C VAL A 189 20.44 -3.31 9.77
N GLU A 190 21.46 -3.84 9.09
CA GLU A 190 22.79 -3.21 9.09
C GLU A 190 22.85 -1.89 8.34
N ASN A 191 22.11 -1.74 7.23
CA ASN A 191 22.12 -0.51 6.44
C ASN A 191 21.02 0.48 6.85
N ASP A 192 20.43 0.32 8.04
CA ASP A 192 19.48 1.29 8.57
C ASP A 192 20.16 2.62 8.86
N MET A 193 19.67 3.69 8.23
CA MET A 193 20.19 5.05 8.35
C MET A 193 19.33 5.96 9.23
N ALA A 194 18.20 5.44 9.76
CA ALA A 194 17.30 6.13 10.68
C ALA A 194 17.51 5.67 12.12
N ILE A 195 17.51 4.36 12.38
CA ILE A 195 17.95 3.76 13.66
C ILE A 195 19.25 3.03 13.37
N VAL A 196 20.37 3.74 13.41
CA VAL A 196 21.67 3.19 13.01
C VAL A 196 22.06 1.95 13.82
N GLN A 197 22.86 1.07 13.22
CA GLN A 197 23.21 -0.24 13.78
C GLN A 197 23.76 -0.14 15.20
N GLU A 198 24.58 0.87 15.50
CA GLU A 198 25.14 1.10 16.84
C GLU A 198 24.04 1.35 17.87
N HIS A 199 23.01 2.11 17.49
CA HIS A 199 21.87 2.39 18.37
C HIS A 199 21.00 1.15 18.57
N GLN A 200 20.75 0.38 17.50
CA GLN A 200 20.05 -0.90 17.59
C GLN A 200 20.77 -1.85 18.55
N ARG A 201 22.09 -2.01 18.41
CA ARG A 201 22.91 -2.87 19.28
C ARG A 201 22.96 -2.35 20.72
N TRP A 202 23.00 -1.03 20.92
CA TRP A 202 22.92 -0.44 22.25
C TRP A 202 21.58 -0.80 22.93
N MET A 203 20.44 -0.67 22.24
CA MET A 203 19.15 -1.08 22.81
C MET A 203 19.13 -2.57 23.17
N VAL A 204 19.64 -3.43 22.29
CA VAL A 204 19.75 -4.89 22.53
C VAL A 204 20.63 -5.20 23.74
N ALA A 205 21.71 -4.44 23.99
CA ALA A 205 22.58 -4.66 25.14
C ALA A 205 21.97 -4.19 26.48
N ASN A 206 20.99 -3.29 26.44
CA ASN A 206 20.35 -2.71 27.63
C ASN A 206 18.97 -3.31 27.92
N ALA A 207 18.44 -4.14 27.03
CA ALA A 207 17.17 -4.85 27.19
C ALA A 207 17.41 -6.36 27.20
N GLU A 208 16.59 -7.11 27.95
CA GLU A 208 16.68 -8.57 27.98
C GLU A 208 16.12 -9.18 26.68
N VAL A 209 17.00 -9.37 25.70
CA VAL A 209 16.68 -9.94 24.38
C VAL A 209 17.08 -11.41 24.33
N ALA A 210 16.12 -12.28 24.01
CA ALA A 210 16.33 -13.73 23.96
C ALA A 210 17.07 -14.18 22.70
N GLU A 211 16.88 -13.49 21.58
CA GLU A 211 17.46 -13.85 20.29
C GLU A 211 17.73 -12.59 19.45
N VAL A 212 18.90 -12.54 18.82
CA VAL A 212 19.28 -11.46 17.90
C VAL A 212 19.52 -12.06 16.52
N ARG A 213 18.82 -11.54 15.52
CA ARG A 213 19.02 -11.84 14.10
C ARG A 213 19.60 -10.62 13.41
N VAL A 214 20.35 -10.83 12.34
CA VAL A 214 20.99 -9.74 11.58
C VAL A 214 20.60 -9.88 10.13
N MET A 215 20.05 -8.81 9.56
CA MET A 215 19.78 -8.65 8.15
C MET A 215 20.85 -7.77 7.52
N VAL A 216 21.54 -8.34 6.54
CA VAL A 216 22.59 -7.63 5.79
C VAL A 216 21.99 -6.90 4.59
N ALA A 217 20.90 -7.42 4.02
CA ALA A 217 20.13 -6.69 3.01
C ALA A 217 19.02 -5.86 3.69
N GLY A 218 18.68 -4.74 3.04
CA GLY A 218 17.59 -3.87 3.48
C GLY A 218 18.06 -2.55 4.09
N ASP A 219 17.24 -1.53 3.85
CA ASP A 219 17.29 -0.22 4.51
C ASP A 219 16.37 -0.19 5.74
N HIS A 220 16.08 0.98 6.29
CA HIS A 220 15.12 1.10 7.40
C HIS A 220 13.76 0.47 7.06
N MET A 221 13.35 0.52 5.79
CA MET A 221 12.14 -0.13 5.28
C MET A 221 12.44 -1.55 4.78
N ALA A 222 13.08 -2.37 5.62
CA ALA A 222 13.50 -3.74 5.29
C ALA A 222 12.36 -4.63 4.75
N MET A 223 11.11 -4.38 5.17
CA MET A 223 9.93 -5.06 4.65
C MET A 223 9.59 -4.74 3.19
N LEU A 224 10.21 -3.71 2.61
CA LEU A 224 10.07 -3.32 1.20
C LEU A 224 11.35 -3.60 0.41
N SER A 225 12.51 -3.35 1.01
CA SER A 225 13.83 -3.46 0.37
C SER A 225 14.47 -4.85 0.46
N ALA A 226 14.09 -5.68 1.43
CA ALA A 226 14.53 -7.07 1.59
C ALA A 226 13.40 -7.98 2.14
N PRO A 227 12.22 -8.03 1.48
CA PRO A 227 11.04 -8.70 2.02
C PRO A 227 11.23 -10.20 2.20
N GLU A 228 11.98 -10.89 1.33
CA GLU A 228 12.18 -12.33 1.41
C GLU A 228 13.04 -12.73 2.63
N GLU A 229 14.12 -12.00 2.88
CA GLU A 229 14.99 -12.23 4.04
C GLU A 229 14.21 -12.00 5.34
N LEU A 230 13.45 -10.89 5.42
CA LEU A 230 12.64 -10.60 6.59
C LEU A 230 11.53 -11.65 6.80
N ALA A 231 10.80 -12.02 5.75
CA ALA A 231 9.75 -13.03 5.84
C ALA A 231 10.30 -14.40 6.28
N GLY A 232 11.51 -14.77 5.84
CA GLY A 232 12.20 -15.96 6.31
C GLY A 232 12.48 -15.92 7.81
N HIS A 233 13.03 -14.82 8.31
CA HIS A 233 13.25 -14.66 9.75
C HIS A 233 11.96 -14.72 10.57
N LEU A 234 10.89 -14.06 10.11
CA LEU A 234 9.61 -14.07 10.81
C LEU A 234 8.95 -15.46 10.79
N THR A 235 9.09 -16.20 9.69
CA THR A 235 8.64 -17.60 9.56
C THR A 235 9.34 -18.50 10.58
N ASP A 236 10.67 -18.41 10.69
CA ASP A 236 11.44 -19.19 11.66
C ASP A 236 11.04 -18.89 13.11
N VAL A 237 10.85 -17.62 13.43
CA VAL A 237 10.42 -17.18 14.77
C VAL A 237 9.02 -17.72 15.06
N ALA A 238 8.06 -17.53 14.16
CA ALA A 238 6.72 -18.09 14.32
C ALA A 238 6.78 -19.62 14.50
N ASN A 239 7.57 -20.30 13.68
CA ASN A 239 7.78 -21.74 13.77
C ASN A 239 8.31 -22.17 15.13
N THR A 240 9.30 -21.46 15.68
CA THR A 240 9.95 -21.77 16.95
C THR A 240 9.04 -21.49 18.16
N TYR A 241 8.43 -20.32 18.22
CA TYR A 241 7.77 -19.87 19.45
C TYR A 241 6.29 -20.28 19.55
N ILE A 242 5.63 -20.62 18.44
CA ILE A 242 4.25 -21.12 18.46
C ILE A 242 4.22 -22.67 18.51
N SER A 243 5.20 -23.38 17.92
CA SER A 243 5.19 -24.87 17.93
C SER A 243 5.60 -25.50 19.26
N ASN A 244 6.42 -24.82 20.05
CA ASN A 244 6.93 -25.35 21.33
C ASN A 244 5.86 -25.47 22.43
N ILE A 245 4.62 -25.02 22.19
CA ILE A 245 3.52 -25.09 23.15
C ILE A 245 2.70 -26.38 22.99
N LEU A 246 2.67 -26.98 21.79
CA LEU A 246 1.98 -28.26 21.55
C LEU A 246 2.82 -29.50 21.93
N ARG A 247 4.07 -29.31 22.39
CA ARG A 247 5.01 -30.40 22.72
C ARG A 247 5.19 -30.67 24.21
N THR A 248 4.24 -30.32 25.08
CA THR A 248 4.18 -30.88 26.44
C THR A 248 3.37 -32.18 26.44
N SER A 249 3.92 -33.21 25.81
CA SER A 249 3.61 -34.62 26.10
C SER A 249 4.89 -35.44 25.83
N PRO A 250 5.31 -36.32 26.76
CA PRO A 250 6.60 -37.00 26.67
C PRO A 250 6.56 -38.12 25.62
N TRP A 251 7.74 -38.59 25.22
CA TRP A 251 8.05 -39.71 24.30
C TRP A 251 8.19 -39.35 22.80
N HIS A 252 9.39 -38.98 22.36
CA HIS A 252 10.45 -39.93 21.98
C HIS A 252 11.70 -39.20 21.49
N ALA A 253 12.84 -39.65 22.00
CA ALA A 253 14.19 -39.29 21.56
C ALA A 253 14.61 -40.17 20.37
N HIS A 254 15.41 -39.63 19.46
CA HIS A 254 16.71 -40.18 19.07
C HIS A 254 17.46 -39.20 18.16
N ALA A 255 18.79 -39.17 18.33
CA ALA A 255 19.71 -38.16 17.82
C ALA A 255 20.67 -38.72 16.74
N GLN A 256 20.95 -37.89 15.73
CA GLN A 256 22.26 -37.54 15.08
C GLN A 256 23.18 -38.64 14.48
N PRO A 257 24.20 -38.35 13.61
CA PRO A 257 24.94 -37.08 13.43
C PRO A 257 25.41 -36.65 12.01
N LEU A 258 26.13 -35.51 12.05
CA LEU A 258 26.79 -34.64 11.05
C LEU A 258 27.88 -35.26 10.15
N ALA A 259 28.15 -34.59 9.02
CA ALA A 259 29.49 -34.47 8.42
C ALA A 259 29.68 -33.13 7.65
N LYS A 260 30.90 -32.59 7.66
CA LYS A 260 31.40 -31.31 7.10
C LYS A 260 32.76 -31.59 6.37
N PRO A 261 33.47 -30.65 5.67
CA PRO A 261 33.45 -30.44 4.21
C PRO A 261 34.84 -30.41 3.47
N ALA A 262 34.81 -30.00 2.16
CA ALA A 262 35.86 -29.40 1.27
C ALA A 262 36.70 -30.33 0.33
N PRO A 263 37.35 -29.87 -0.79
CA PRO A 263 37.67 -28.49 -1.20
C PRO A 263 37.54 -28.07 -2.72
N SER A 264 37.68 -26.74 -2.91
CA SER A 264 38.02 -25.85 -4.05
C SER A 264 38.23 -26.34 -5.51
N CYS A 265 37.80 -25.51 -6.49
CA CYS A 265 38.70 -24.97 -7.54
C CYS A 265 38.16 -23.71 -8.27
N ARG A 266 39.08 -22.89 -8.76
CA ARG A 266 38.94 -21.54 -9.38
C ARG A 266 38.39 -21.57 -10.83
N ARG A 267 37.75 -20.47 -11.29
CA ARG A 267 38.22 -19.68 -12.46
C ARG A 267 37.40 -18.42 -12.81
N ARG A 268 38.15 -17.32 -12.93
CA ARG A 268 38.15 -16.21 -13.92
C ARG A 268 36.90 -15.33 -14.13
N ARG A 269 37.07 -14.07 -13.70
CA ARG A 269 36.37 -12.85 -14.15
C ARG A 269 36.64 -12.55 -15.63
N ARG A 270 35.61 -12.12 -16.36
CA ARG A 270 35.71 -11.32 -17.60
C ARG A 270 34.96 -10.00 -17.39
N ARG A 271 35.61 -8.89 -17.77
CA ARG A 271 35.03 -7.55 -17.86
C ARG A 271 34.15 -7.44 -19.12
N PRO A 272 33.13 -6.56 -19.12
CA PRO A 272 32.70 -5.91 -20.34
C PRO A 272 33.12 -4.44 -20.37
N SER A 273 33.48 -4.02 -21.59
CA SER A 273 33.95 -2.71 -22.00
C SER A 273 32.82 -1.66 -22.07
N SER A 274 33.20 -0.42 -21.77
CA SER A 274 32.47 0.82 -22.01
C SER A 274 32.04 1.01 -23.46
N ARG A 275 30.76 1.34 -23.70
CA ARG A 275 30.31 2.01 -24.92
C ARG A 275 29.60 3.32 -24.53
N GLN A 276 30.10 4.39 -25.13
CA GLN A 276 29.63 5.77 -24.98
C GLN A 276 28.23 5.93 -25.61
N ARG A 277 27.35 6.65 -24.91
CA ARG A 277 26.08 7.16 -25.43
C ARG A 277 26.29 8.54 -26.06
N PRO A 278 25.74 8.85 -27.25
CA PRO A 278 25.74 10.20 -27.78
C PRO A 278 24.67 11.08 -27.09
N PRO A 279 24.79 12.41 -27.15
CA PRO A 279 24.01 13.33 -26.31
C PRO A 279 22.55 13.45 -26.80
N ALA A 280 21.61 13.27 -25.88
CA ALA A 280 20.19 13.54 -26.12
C ALA A 280 19.94 15.05 -26.18
N ARG A 281 19.45 15.52 -27.32
CA ARG A 281 18.85 16.85 -27.48
C ARG A 281 17.70 17.00 -26.48
N ARG A 282 17.69 18.10 -25.72
CA ARG A 282 16.56 18.51 -24.87
C ARG A 282 15.32 18.71 -25.76
N ARG A 283 14.39 17.76 -25.75
CA ARG A 283 12.99 17.98 -26.14
C ARG A 283 12.26 18.55 -24.93
N ARG A 284 11.46 19.60 -25.14
CA ARG A 284 10.54 20.14 -24.13
C ARG A 284 9.59 19.00 -23.72
N ALA A 285 9.70 18.54 -22.48
CA ALA A 285 8.72 17.65 -21.87
C ALA A 285 7.62 18.51 -21.24
N ALA A 286 6.40 18.42 -21.76
CA ALA A 286 5.24 19.07 -21.18
C ALA A 286 3.99 18.20 -21.37
N ALA A 287 4.02 16.99 -20.80
CA ALA A 287 2.84 16.15 -20.67
C ALA A 287 2.58 15.93 -19.17
N SER A 288 1.47 16.48 -18.67
CA SER A 288 0.96 16.19 -17.33
C SER A 288 -0.08 15.08 -17.43
N SER A 289 0.18 13.91 -16.83
CA SER A 289 -0.76 12.78 -16.81
C SER A 289 -1.43 12.66 -15.45
N TRP A 290 -2.76 12.59 -15.41
CA TRP A 290 -3.57 12.51 -14.19
C TRP A 290 -4.33 11.19 -14.12
N CYS A 291 -4.26 10.45 -13.00
CA CYS A 291 -4.88 9.13 -12.93
C CYS A 291 -5.86 8.97 -11.74
N THR A 292 -7.03 8.34 -11.94
CA THR A 292 -8.07 8.15 -10.88
C THR A 292 -8.72 6.77 -10.92
N ALA A 293 -9.07 6.20 -9.75
CA ALA A 293 -9.77 4.92 -9.60
C ALA A 293 -10.67 4.91 -8.35
N ARG A 294 -11.81 4.18 -8.38
CA ARG A 294 -12.81 4.13 -7.29
C ARG A 294 -12.49 3.09 -6.23
N GLY A 295 -12.77 3.40 -4.97
CA GLY A 295 -12.44 2.56 -3.80
C GLY A 295 -10.93 2.42 -3.55
N HIS A 296 -10.12 2.90 -4.49
CA HIS A 296 -8.67 2.96 -4.48
C HIS A 296 -8.24 4.43 -4.27
N GLY A 297 -6.98 4.73 -4.52
CA GLY A 297 -6.47 6.10 -4.53
C GLY A 297 -5.32 6.24 -5.53
N GLY A 298 -4.60 7.35 -5.47
CA GLY A 298 -3.41 7.60 -6.29
C GLY A 298 -2.35 6.51 -6.14
N TRP A 299 -2.32 5.81 -5.00
CA TRP A 299 -1.42 4.70 -4.71
C TRP A 299 -1.47 3.58 -5.76
N CYS A 300 -2.62 3.30 -6.38
CA CYS A 300 -2.70 2.20 -7.36
C CYS A 300 -1.88 2.45 -8.62
N TRP A 301 -1.51 3.70 -8.88
CA TRP A 301 -0.70 4.08 -10.04
C TRP A 301 0.81 4.01 -9.78
N TYR A 302 1.28 3.55 -8.62
CA TYR A 302 2.69 3.70 -8.24
C TYR A 302 3.67 3.08 -9.25
N ARG A 303 3.38 1.89 -9.81
CA ARG A 303 4.22 1.24 -10.84
C ARG A 303 4.22 2.02 -12.15
N VAL A 304 3.03 2.27 -12.70
CA VAL A 304 2.85 3.01 -13.97
C VAL A 304 3.41 4.43 -13.89
N ALA A 305 3.16 5.15 -12.79
CA ALA A 305 3.70 6.49 -12.57
C ALA A 305 5.22 6.51 -12.46
N THR A 306 5.82 5.45 -11.89
CA THR A 306 7.29 5.29 -11.85
C THR A 306 7.84 5.14 -13.27
N LEU A 307 7.24 4.28 -14.09
CA LEU A 307 7.65 4.05 -15.48
C LEU A 307 7.51 5.31 -16.35
N LEU A 308 6.37 6.00 -16.27
CA LEU A 308 6.13 7.24 -17.02
C LEU A 308 7.10 8.36 -16.61
N ARG A 309 7.43 8.49 -15.32
CA ARG A 309 8.44 9.45 -14.85
C ARG A 309 9.84 9.09 -15.31
N ALA A 310 10.19 7.80 -15.34
CA ALA A 310 11.45 7.33 -15.88
C ALA A 310 11.57 7.62 -17.39
N ALA A 311 10.45 7.62 -18.11
CA ALA A 311 10.36 8.04 -19.51
C ALA A 311 10.36 9.57 -19.71
N GLY A 312 10.37 10.36 -18.63
CA GLY A 312 10.48 11.82 -18.68
C GLY A 312 9.16 12.59 -18.63
N HIS A 313 8.03 11.90 -18.43
CA HIS A 313 6.72 12.56 -18.28
C HIS A 313 6.52 13.14 -16.87
N ARG A 314 5.73 14.22 -16.79
CA ARG A 314 5.27 14.76 -15.51
C ARG A 314 3.98 14.03 -15.14
N VAL A 315 3.99 13.30 -14.02
CA VAL A 315 2.84 12.47 -13.62
C VAL A 315 2.30 12.92 -12.29
N HIS A 316 0.99 13.08 -12.21
CA HIS A 316 0.24 13.39 -11.00
C HIS A 316 -0.83 12.32 -10.78
N ALA A 317 -0.82 11.66 -9.62
CA ALA A 317 -1.83 10.66 -9.26
C ALA A 317 -2.52 11.13 -7.97
N PRO A 318 -3.50 12.04 -8.06
CA PRO A 318 -4.16 12.58 -6.87
C PRO A 318 -5.07 11.53 -6.23
N ASP A 319 -5.19 11.59 -4.90
CA ASP A 319 -6.33 10.99 -4.22
C ASP A 319 -7.56 11.86 -4.50
N LEU A 320 -8.65 11.23 -4.94
CA LEU A 320 -9.98 11.87 -4.95
C LEU A 320 -10.51 12.01 -3.52
N ALA A 321 -11.57 12.79 -3.31
CA ALA A 321 -12.08 12.97 -1.96
C ALA A 321 -12.54 11.62 -1.37
N ALA A 322 -12.28 11.40 -0.08
CA ALA A 322 -12.53 10.15 0.63
C ALA A 322 -11.88 8.89 0.01
N SER A 323 -10.88 9.07 -0.85
CA SER A 323 -10.17 8.00 -1.55
C SER A 323 -8.71 7.94 -1.12
N GLY A 324 -8.08 6.78 -1.27
CA GLY A 324 -6.69 6.56 -0.85
C GLY A 324 -6.43 7.10 0.55
N ALA A 325 -5.47 8.02 0.68
CA ALA A 325 -5.09 8.57 1.96
C ALA A 325 -5.51 10.05 2.13
N ASP A 326 -6.62 10.44 1.48
CA ASP A 326 -7.40 11.64 1.79
C ASP A 326 -8.09 11.48 3.15
N ALA A 327 -7.98 12.48 4.03
CA ALA A 327 -8.47 12.36 5.42
C ALA A 327 -10.01 12.42 5.54
N ARG A 328 -10.73 12.85 4.50
CA ARG A 328 -12.18 13.00 4.60
C ARG A 328 -12.85 11.63 4.65
N PRO A 329 -13.85 11.42 5.50
CA PRO A 329 -14.80 10.32 5.37
C PRO A 329 -15.72 10.54 4.16
N LEU A 330 -16.42 9.49 3.71
CA LEU A 330 -17.29 9.55 2.54
C LEU A 330 -18.43 10.58 2.68
N HIS A 331 -19.00 10.75 3.88
CA HIS A 331 -20.09 11.69 4.12
C HIS A 331 -19.67 13.17 3.92
N ASP A 332 -18.37 13.47 4.02
CA ASP A 332 -17.81 14.81 3.75
C ASP A 332 -17.58 15.08 2.25
N ALA A 333 -17.90 14.11 1.40
CA ALA A 333 -17.92 14.25 -0.06
C ALA A 333 -19.30 13.80 -0.60
N PRO A 334 -20.38 14.56 -0.34
CA PRO A 334 -21.76 14.11 -0.59
C PRO A 334 -22.16 14.11 -2.06
N THR A 335 -21.45 14.86 -2.92
CA THR A 335 -21.75 14.95 -4.36
C THR A 335 -20.62 14.39 -5.23
N PHE A 336 -20.94 14.09 -6.49
CA PHE A 336 -19.92 13.64 -7.43
C PHE A 336 -18.87 14.73 -7.71
N ASP A 337 -19.27 16.00 -7.72
CA ASP A 337 -18.36 17.13 -7.84
C ASP A 337 -17.39 17.25 -6.65
N ASP A 338 -17.84 16.94 -5.43
CA ASP A 338 -16.98 16.94 -4.24
C ASP A 338 -15.98 15.80 -4.27
N TYR A 339 -16.43 14.61 -4.71
CA TYR A 339 -15.57 13.47 -4.98
C TYR A 339 -14.46 13.81 -5.98
N SER A 340 -14.82 14.39 -7.13
CA SER A 340 -13.88 14.73 -8.21
C SER A 340 -13.11 16.03 -7.96
N ARG A 341 -13.39 16.78 -6.89
CA ARG A 341 -12.80 18.10 -6.60
C ARG A 341 -11.27 18.11 -6.69
N PRO A 342 -10.52 17.14 -6.13
CA PRO A 342 -9.05 17.16 -6.21
C PRO A 342 -8.53 17.11 -7.65
N LEU A 343 -9.18 16.36 -8.56
CA LEU A 343 -8.83 16.35 -9.98
C LEU A 343 -9.16 17.70 -10.63
N LEU A 344 -10.35 18.23 -10.37
CA LEU A 344 -10.80 19.51 -10.95
C LEU A 344 -9.90 20.68 -10.55
N ASP A 345 -9.52 20.75 -9.28
CA ASP A 345 -8.62 21.80 -8.77
C ASP A 345 -7.24 21.69 -9.41
N ALA A 346 -6.77 20.47 -9.65
CA ALA A 346 -5.45 20.24 -10.21
C ALA A 346 -5.39 20.54 -11.73
N VAL A 347 -6.47 20.25 -12.47
CA VAL A 347 -6.63 20.70 -13.87
C VAL A 347 -6.78 22.22 -13.94
N ARG A 348 -7.55 22.83 -13.02
CA ARG A 348 -7.69 24.29 -12.94
C ARG A 348 -6.34 24.97 -12.74
N ALA A 349 -5.48 24.41 -11.88
CA ALA A 349 -4.16 24.92 -11.54
C ALA A 349 -3.09 24.75 -12.64
N LEU A 350 -3.41 24.11 -13.77
CA LEU A 350 -2.48 24.08 -14.91
C LEU A 350 -2.22 25.50 -15.43
N PRO A 351 -0.96 25.86 -15.74
CA PRO A 351 -0.62 27.14 -16.33
C PRO A 351 -1.39 27.43 -17.62
N ASP A 352 -1.56 28.70 -17.94
CA ASP A 352 -2.23 29.10 -19.18
C ASP A 352 -1.48 28.57 -20.40
N GLY A 353 -2.24 27.97 -21.34
CA GLY A 353 -1.70 27.32 -22.53
C GLY A 353 -1.19 25.88 -22.30
N GLU A 354 -1.09 25.40 -21.06
CA GLU A 354 -0.80 23.99 -20.79
C GLU A 354 -2.05 23.11 -20.86
N ARG A 355 -1.90 21.92 -21.45
CA ARG A 355 -2.93 20.88 -21.53
C ARG A 355 -2.41 19.59 -20.91
N ALA A 356 -3.32 18.80 -20.36
CA ALA A 356 -3.01 17.54 -19.72
C ALA A 356 -3.68 16.35 -20.42
N VAL A 357 -3.02 15.19 -20.36
CA VAL A 357 -3.66 13.91 -20.67
C VAL A 357 -4.31 13.40 -19.39
N LEU A 358 -5.64 13.30 -19.39
CA LEU A 358 -6.38 12.80 -18.24
C LEU A 358 -6.65 11.30 -18.42
N VAL A 359 -6.32 10.49 -17.42
CA VAL A 359 -6.46 9.03 -17.43
C VAL A 359 -7.44 8.62 -16.34
N GLY A 360 -8.56 8.03 -16.74
CA GLY A 360 -9.57 7.49 -15.82
C GLY A 360 -9.52 5.98 -15.85
N HIS A 361 -9.46 5.34 -14.69
CA HIS A 361 -9.63 3.90 -14.55
C HIS A 361 -10.97 3.59 -13.90
N SER A 362 -11.69 2.58 -14.40
CA SER A 362 -12.98 2.18 -13.83
C SER A 362 -13.94 3.39 -13.73
N PHE A 363 -14.53 3.64 -12.57
CA PHE A 363 -15.35 4.83 -12.31
C PHE A 363 -14.60 6.16 -12.39
N GLY A 364 -13.26 6.17 -12.33
CA GLY A 364 -12.44 7.35 -12.61
C GLY A 364 -12.68 7.94 -14.02
N GLY A 365 -13.17 7.14 -14.96
CA GLY A 365 -13.63 7.63 -16.27
C GLY A 365 -14.73 8.70 -16.16
N MET A 366 -15.63 8.59 -15.18
CA MET A 366 -16.64 9.62 -14.89
C MET A 366 -16.00 10.93 -14.44
N SER A 367 -14.95 10.86 -13.61
CA SER A 367 -14.23 12.04 -13.11
C SER A 367 -13.47 12.74 -14.23
N VAL A 368 -12.89 11.96 -15.16
CA VAL A 368 -12.25 12.49 -16.37
C VAL A 368 -13.26 13.14 -17.29
N ALA A 369 -14.44 12.53 -17.49
CA ALA A 369 -15.53 13.13 -18.27
C ALA A 369 -15.99 14.47 -17.65
N LEU A 370 -16.13 14.54 -16.32
CA LEU A 370 -16.45 15.79 -15.63
C LEU A 370 -15.35 16.85 -15.77
N ALA A 371 -14.08 16.47 -15.69
CA ALA A 371 -12.97 17.39 -15.89
C ALA A 371 -12.91 17.93 -17.33
N ALA A 372 -13.16 17.08 -18.33
CA ALA A 372 -13.28 17.47 -19.74
C ALA A 372 -14.52 18.34 -20.01
N GLU A 373 -15.64 18.09 -19.34
CA GLU A 373 -16.80 18.97 -19.37
C GLU A 373 -16.48 20.33 -18.72
N THR A 374 -15.69 20.37 -17.65
CA THR A 374 -15.41 21.62 -16.91
C THR A 374 -14.31 22.45 -17.56
N PHE A 375 -13.28 21.81 -18.10
CA PHE A 375 -12.07 22.46 -18.63
C PHE A 375 -11.64 21.86 -19.98
N PRO A 376 -12.51 21.86 -21.02
CA PRO A 376 -12.20 21.20 -22.30
C PRO A 376 -10.89 21.71 -22.92
N ASP A 377 -10.61 23.00 -22.81
CA ASP A 377 -9.41 23.64 -23.36
C ASP A 377 -8.12 23.22 -22.66
N LYS A 378 -8.19 22.69 -21.43
CA LYS A 378 -7.03 22.20 -20.65
C LYS A 378 -6.81 20.69 -20.79
N VAL A 379 -7.65 19.98 -21.54
CA VAL A 379 -7.53 18.52 -21.73
C VAL A 379 -7.04 18.21 -23.13
N ALA A 380 -5.82 17.68 -23.25
CA ALA A 380 -5.22 17.27 -24.52
C ALA A 380 -5.89 16.02 -25.09
N ALA A 381 -6.11 15.03 -24.21
CA ALA A 381 -6.84 13.80 -24.47
C ALA A 381 -7.39 13.23 -23.15
N ALA A 382 -8.55 12.57 -23.23
CA ALA A 382 -9.15 11.79 -22.16
C ALA A 382 -8.98 10.29 -22.45
N VAL A 383 -8.22 9.60 -21.60
CA VAL A 383 -7.92 8.16 -21.71
C VAL A 383 -8.76 7.38 -20.72
N PHE A 384 -9.50 6.39 -21.21
CA PHE A 384 -10.38 5.52 -20.44
C PHE A 384 -9.75 4.12 -20.36
N VAL A 385 -9.13 3.78 -19.22
CA VAL A 385 -8.46 2.49 -19.01
C VAL A 385 -9.43 1.54 -18.30
N THR A 386 -10.00 0.60 -19.05
CA THR A 386 -11.15 -0.22 -18.60
C THR A 386 -12.11 0.57 -17.70
N ALA A 387 -12.56 1.70 -18.24
CA ALA A 387 -13.26 2.72 -17.49
C ALA A 387 -14.69 2.91 -17.99
N LEU A 388 -15.54 3.40 -17.10
CA LEU A 388 -16.87 3.87 -17.47
C LEU A 388 -16.72 5.13 -18.32
N MET A 389 -17.19 5.04 -19.56
CA MET A 389 -17.13 6.12 -20.54
C MET A 389 -18.56 6.53 -20.89
N PRO A 390 -19.08 7.62 -20.27
CA PRO A 390 -20.43 8.11 -20.57
C PRO A 390 -20.47 8.73 -21.97
N ASP A 391 -21.62 8.65 -22.64
CA ASP A 391 -21.87 9.42 -23.86
C ASP A 391 -22.52 10.78 -23.54
N CYS A 392 -22.64 11.65 -24.57
CA CYS A 392 -23.30 12.95 -24.43
C CYS A 392 -24.84 12.86 -24.42
N PRO A 393 -25.50 12.00 -25.24
CA PRO A 393 -26.96 12.01 -25.33
C PRO A 393 -27.68 11.48 -24.09
N ASN A 394 -27.11 10.51 -23.36
CA ASN A 394 -27.78 9.87 -22.24
C ASN A 394 -27.49 10.57 -20.90
N PRO A 395 -28.35 10.39 -19.88
CA PRO A 395 -28.06 10.85 -18.52
C PRO A 395 -26.72 10.30 -18.03
N ARG A 396 -25.95 11.11 -17.30
CA ARG A 396 -24.60 10.75 -16.81
C ARG A 396 -24.48 9.36 -16.17
N PRO A 397 -25.40 8.88 -15.29
CA PRO A 397 -25.24 7.58 -14.65
C PRO A 397 -25.62 6.39 -15.55
N ASP A 398 -26.10 6.60 -16.78
CA ASP A 398 -26.60 5.55 -17.65
C ASP A 398 -25.57 4.42 -17.89
N VAL A 399 -24.30 4.79 -18.07
CA VAL A 399 -23.16 3.86 -18.19
C VAL A 399 -22.90 3.03 -16.92
N ILE A 400 -23.29 3.52 -15.75
CA ILE A 400 -23.19 2.76 -14.50
C ILE A 400 -24.38 1.80 -14.40
N GLN A 401 -25.58 2.27 -14.73
CA GLN A 401 -26.81 1.49 -14.60
C GLN A 401 -26.90 0.34 -15.59
N LYS A 402 -26.24 0.48 -16.75
CA LYS A 402 -26.17 -0.56 -17.79
C LYS A 402 -24.99 -1.51 -17.59
N LEU A 403 -24.17 -1.33 -16.55
CA LEU A 403 -23.05 -2.22 -16.25
C LEU A 403 -23.58 -3.63 -15.95
N PRO A 404 -23.16 -4.68 -16.68
CA PRO A 404 -23.65 -6.05 -16.48
C PRO A 404 -22.95 -6.74 -15.30
N LEU A 405 -22.97 -6.09 -14.13
CA LEU A 405 -22.39 -6.60 -12.90
C LEU A 405 -23.51 -6.89 -11.89
N SER A 406 -23.96 -8.14 -11.86
CA SER A 406 -25.01 -8.63 -10.96
C SER A 406 -24.46 -9.34 -9.72
N ASP A 407 -23.27 -9.95 -9.83
CA ASP A 407 -22.63 -10.67 -8.72
C ASP A 407 -21.66 -9.77 -7.96
N TRP A 408 -22.15 -9.26 -6.83
CA TRP A 408 -21.40 -8.40 -5.92
C TRP A 408 -20.66 -9.18 -4.82
N MET A 409 -20.82 -10.51 -4.78
CA MET A 409 -20.16 -11.42 -3.84
C MET A 409 -20.25 -10.92 -2.38
N ASP A 410 -19.12 -10.57 -1.77
CA ASP A 410 -18.98 -10.12 -0.39
C ASP A 410 -18.85 -8.60 -0.26
N CYS A 411 -19.20 -7.83 -1.30
CA CYS A 411 -19.29 -6.38 -1.19
C CYS A 411 -20.39 -5.96 -0.21
N VAL A 412 -20.10 -4.91 0.56
CA VAL A 412 -21.06 -4.32 1.50
C VAL A 412 -21.59 -3.02 0.90
N THR A 413 -22.91 -2.88 0.84
CA THR A 413 -23.58 -1.66 0.37
C THR A 413 -24.45 -1.07 1.47
N ASP A 414 -24.52 0.26 1.52
CA ASP A 414 -25.42 1.00 2.41
C ASP A 414 -26.17 2.03 1.56
N GLU A 415 -27.48 1.85 1.43
CA GLU A 415 -28.35 2.77 0.70
C GLU A 415 -29.08 3.76 1.63
N GLU A 416 -28.99 3.58 2.95
CA GLU A 416 -29.70 4.39 3.94
C GLU A 416 -29.00 5.74 4.15
N HIS A 417 -27.67 5.76 4.08
CA HIS A 417 -26.88 6.97 4.22
C HIS A 417 -26.61 7.65 2.87
N ALA A 418 -26.59 8.98 2.87
CA ALA A 418 -26.23 9.79 1.71
C ALA A 418 -24.75 10.27 1.82
N PRO A 419 -23.89 10.00 0.83
CA PRO A 419 -24.19 9.28 -0.41
C PRO A 419 -24.23 7.75 -0.19
N PRO A 420 -25.04 6.99 -0.96
CA PRO A 420 -25.07 5.53 -0.87
C PRO A 420 -23.67 4.94 -1.01
N SER A 421 -23.30 4.06 -0.10
CA SER A 421 -21.93 3.60 0.04
C SER A 421 -21.74 2.18 -0.46
N VAL A 422 -20.54 1.89 -0.94
CA VAL A 422 -20.09 0.55 -1.32
C VAL A 422 -18.66 0.34 -0.82
N LEU A 423 -18.43 -0.79 -0.18
CA LEU A 423 -17.12 -1.31 0.17
C LEU A 423 -16.92 -2.63 -0.56
N PHE A 424 -15.84 -2.73 -1.34
CA PHE A 424 -15.53 -3.98 -2.02
C PHE A 424 -15.07 -5.03 -1.02
N GLY A 425 -15.65 -6.22 -1.14
CA GLY A 425 -15.24 -7.37 -0.35
C GLY A 425 -13.99 -8.05 -0.90
N PRO A 426 -13.19 -8.73 -0.06
CA PRO A 426 -12.00 -9.48 -0.48
C PRO A 426 -12.23 -10.48 -1.62
N GLU A 427 -13.31 -11.26 -1.60
CA GLU A 427 -13.59 -12.26 -2.64
C GLU A 427 -13.94 -11.58 -3.97
N PHE A 428 -14.75 -10.53 -3.93
CA PHE A 428 -15.03 -9.70 -5.10
C PHE A 428 -13.74 -9.14 -5.70
N MET A 429 -12.90 -8.49 -4.88
CA MET A 429 -11.64 -7.94 -5.34
C MET A 429 -10.76 -9.03 -5.95
N ARG A 430 -10.64 -10.19 -5.30
CA ARG A 430 -9.78 -11.28 -5.76
C ARG A 430 -10.21 -11.84 -7.10
N ARG A 431 -11.51 -12.06 -7.30
CA ARG A 431 -12.04 -12.76 -8.48
C ARG A 431 -12.39 -11.84 -9.64
N LYS A 432 -12.72 -10.58 -9.36
CA LYS A 432 -13.23 -9.63 -10.35
C LYS A 432 -12.25 -8.52 -10.72
N LEU A 433 -11.38 -8.12 -9.78
CA LEU A 433 -10.47 -6.99 -9.98
C LEU A 433 -9.00 -7.41 -10.12
N TYR A 434 -8.54 -8.35 -9.31
CA TYR A 434 -7.13 -8.72 -9.11
C TYR A 434 -6.78 -10.15 -9.57
N GLN A 435 -7.61 -10.78 -10.40
CA GLN A 435 -7.50 -12.21 -10.71
C GLN A 435 -6.22 -12.58 -11.49
N LEU A 436 -5.55 -11.61 -12.14
CA LEU A 436 -4.26 -11.80 -12.82
C LEU A 436 -3.14 -10.94 -12.21
N SER A 437 -3.47 -10.08 -11.26
CA SER A 437 -2.52 -9.22 -10.56
C SER A 437 -1.64 -10.03 -9.60
N PRO A 438 -0.39 -9.60 -9.35
CA PRO A 438 0.47 -10.23 -8.35
C PRO A 438 -0.17 -10.29 -6.95
N GLU A 439 0.12 -11.37 -6.21
CA GLU A 439 -0.41 -11.59 -4.85
C GLU A 439 -0.12 -10.43 -3.88
N GLU A 440 1.07 -9.83 -4.02
CA GLU A 440 1.46 -8.67 -3.22
C GLU A 440 0.56 -7.46 -3.47
N ASP A 441 0.15 -7.21 -4.72
CA ASP A 441 -0.73 -6.07 -5.05
C ASP A 441 -2.16 -6.28 -4.54
N PHE A 442 -2.64 -7.54 -4.53
CA PHE A 442 -3.89 -7.90 -3.86
C PHE A 442 -3.78 -7.70 -2.33
N THR A 443 -2.68 -8.12 -1.72
CA THR A 443 -2.43 -7.90 -0.29
C THR A 443 -2.37 -6.41 0.07
N LEU A 444 -1.75 -5.60 -0.81
CA LEU A 444 -1.69 -4.15 -0.70
C LEU A 444 -3.10 -3.54 -0.74
N SER A 445 -3.96 -4.01 -1.66
CA SER A 445 -5.32 -3.49 -1.80
C SER A 445 -6.19 -3.74 -0.58
N GLN A 446 -6.05 -4.91 0.07
CA GLN A 446 -6.74 -5.21 1.32
C GLN A 446 -6.40 -4.23 2.44
N SER A 447 -5.20 -3.64 2.40
CA SER A 447 -4.76 -2.64 3.39
C SER A 447 -5.18 -1.21 3.06
N LEU A 448 -5.67 -0.95 1.84
CA LEU A 448 -5.85 0.42 1.33
C LEU A 448 -7.23 0.71 0.74
N VAL A 449 -8.03 -0.32 0.45
CA VAL A 449 -9.39 -0.15 -0.08
C VAL A 449 -10.25 0.62 0.93
N ARG A 450 -11.12 1.50 0.41
CA ARG A 450 -12.01 2.31 1.23
C ARG A 450 -13.44 2.27 0.71
N VAL A 451 -14.36 2.57 1.62
CA VAL A 451 -15.75 2.83 1.28
C VAL A 451 -15.84 3.98 0.28
N SER A 452 -16.69 3.84 -0.74
CA SER A 452 -16.87 4.82 -1.81
C SER A 452 -18.34 4.89 -2.23
N SER A 453 -18.67 5.68 -3.25
CA SER A 453 -20.03 5.78 -3.79
C SER A 453 -19.99 5.87 -5.31
N TYR A 454 -21.10 5.47 -5.94
CA TYR A 454 -21.34 5.74 -7.35
C TYR A 454 -22.06 7.06 -7.61
N TYR A 455 -22.56 7.76 -6.58
CA TYR A 455 -23.23 9.06 -6.72
C TYR A 455 -24.36 9.09 -7.77
N VAL A 456 -25.03 7.95 -8.02
CA VAL A 456 -26.03 7.81 -9.11
C VAL A 456 -27.16 8.83 -8.98
N GLY A 457 -27.71 8.99 -7.76
CA GLY A 457 -28.78 9.94 -7.50
C GLY A 457 -28.36 11.39 -7.73
N ASP A 458 -27.11 11.74 -7.43
CA ASP A 458 -26.57 13.08 -7.66
C ASP A 458 -26.34 13.36 -9.14
N MET A 459 -25.67 12.44 -9.84
CA MET A 459 -25.42 12.57 -11.28
C MET A 459 -26.70 12.60 -12.12
N ARG A 460 -27.76 11.91 -11.70
CA ARG A 460 -29.08 11.96 -12.36
C ARG A 460 -29.68 13.36 -12.37
N ARG A 461 -29.39 14.19 -11.37
CA ARG A 461 -29.90 15.57 -11.26
C ARG A 461 -29.11 16.58 -12.10
N ARG A 462 -27.98 16.17 -12.67
CA ARG A 462 -27.15 17.02 -13.53
C ARG A 462 -27.58 16.86 -14.99
N PRO A 463 -27.43 17.91 -15.83
CA PRO A 463 -27.63 17.75 -17.27
C PRO A 463 -26.63 16.73 -17.84
N PRO A 464 -26.97 16.04 -18.95
CA PRO A 464 -26.02 15.21 -19.70
C PRO A 464 -24.72 15.96 -20.05
N PHE A 465 -23.67 15.22 -20.39
CA PHE A 465 -22.44 15.82 -20.88
C PHE A 465 -22.68 16.48 -22.25
N SER A 466 -22.02 17.59 -22.54
CA SER A 466 -22.32 18.38 -23.74
C SER A 466 -21.39 18.05 -24.90
N GLU A 467 -21.94 18.04 -26.12
CA GLU A 467 -21.14 17.85 -27.35
C GLU A 467 -20.09 18.95 -27.52
N ALA A 468 -20.46 20.19 -27.17
CA ALA A 468 -19.58 21.35 -27.30
C ALA A 468 -18.39 21.34 -26.33
N ARG A 469 -18.40 20.50 -25.27
CA ARG A 469 -17.37 20.48 -24.24
C ARG A 469 -16.77 19.08 -24.12
N TYR A 470 -17.37 18.19 -23.33
CA TYR A 470 -16.89 16.80 -23.21
C TYR A 470 -16.84 16.07 -24.57
N GLY A 471 -17.86 16.25 -25.41
CA GLY A 471 -17.91 15.64 -26.74
C GLY A 471 -16.73 16.06 -27.63
N ALA A 472 -16.34 17.33 -27.57
CA ALA A 472 -15.24 17.91 -28.35
C ALA A 472 -13.83 17.47 -27.91
N VAL A 473 -13.67 16.92 -26.70
CA VAL A 473 -12.37 16.41 -26.24
C VAL A 473 -12.06 15.06 -26.90
N ARG A 474 -10.80 14.88 -27.34
CA ARG A 474 -10.29 13.61 -27.89
C ARG A 474 -10.35 12.50 -26.85
N LYS A 475 -10.89 11.35 -27.24
CA LYS A 475 -11.06 10.19 -26.35
C LYS A 475 -10.21 9.03 -26.86
N VAL A 476 -9.51 8.38 -25.95
CA VAL A 476 -8.76 7.14 -26.19
C VAL A 476 -9.28 6.10 -25.21
N TYR A 477 -9.54 4.89 -25.66
CA TYR A 477 -9.95 3.78 -24.79
C TYR A 477 -8.87 2.71 -24.74
N VAL A 478 -8.53 2.21 -23.55
CA VAL A 478 -7.63 1.06 -23.35
C VAL A 478 -8.46 -0.10 -22.83
N VAL A 479 -8.69 -1.09 -23.70
CA VAL A 479 -9.45 -2.31 -23.41
C VAL A 479 -8.57 -3.30 -22.66
N CYS A 480 -9.09 -3.86 -21.57
CA CYS A 480 -8.44 -4.95 -20.84
C CYS A 480 -9.20 -6.27 -21.10
N GLY A 481 -8.54 -7.20 -21.80
CA GLY A 481 -9.21 -8.38 -22.36
C GLY A 481 -9.63 -9.45 -21.34
N GLN A 482 -9.06 -9.45 -20.14
CA GLN A 482 -9.41 -10.39 -19.07
C GLN A 482 -10.18 -9.73 -17.92
N ASP A 483 -10.70 -8.51 -18.13
CA ASP A 483 -11.50 -7.81 -17.13
C ASP A 483 -12.78 -8.57 -16.78
N GLN A 484 -13.01 -8.78 -15.48
CA GLN A 484 -14.16 -9.52 -14.95
C GLN A 484 -15.19 -8.61 -14.25
N ALA A 485 -14.89 -7.31 -14.10
CA ALA A 485 -15.78 -6.32 -13.52
C ALA A 485 -16.46 -5.45 -14.59
N ILE A 486 -15.67 -4.85 -15.47
CA ILE A 486 -16.16 -4.18 -16.68
C ILE A 486 -15.76 -5.06 -17.85
N VAL A 487 -16.51 -6.15 -18.06
CA VAL A 487 -16.16 -7.18 -19.04
C VAL A 487 -15.95 -6.60 -20.44
N GLU A 488 -15.06 -7.20 -21.23
CA GLU A 488 -14.67 -6.69 -22.55
C GLU A 488 -15.89 -6.37 -23.43
N ALA A 489 -16.89 -7.25 -23.47
CA ALA A 489 -18.10 -7.02 -24.26
C ALA A 489 -18.80 -5.69 -23.91
N TYR A 490 -18.79 -5.29 -22.63
CA TYR A 490 -19.35 -4.01 -22.19
C TYR A 490 -18.42 -2.84 -22.52
N GLN A 491 -17.10 -3.00 -22.39
CA GLN A 491 -16.11 -2.01 -22.85
C GLN A 491 -16.32 -1.69 -24.34
N ARG A 492 -16.42 -2.72 -25.19
CA ARG A 492 -16.69 -2.57 -26.64
C ARG A 492 -18.03 -1.92 -26.93
N ARG A 493 -19.07 -2.23 -26.16
CA ARG A 493 -20.39 -1.58 -26.29
C ARG A 493 -20.31 -0.08 -26.00
N MET A 494 -19.59 0.35 -24.97
CA MET A 494 -19.37 1.78 -24.68
C MET A 494 -18.62 2.46 -25.82
N ILE A 495 -17.57 1.82 -26.35
CA ILE A 495 -16.79 2.32 -27.49
C ILE A 495 -17.67 2.48 -28.74
N ALA A 496 -18.58 1.54 -29.02
CA ALA A 496 -19.48 1.65 -30.16
C ALA A 496 -20.52 2.79 -30.02
N GLY A 497 -20.86 3.17 -28.78
CA GLY A 497 -21.84 4.22 -28.48
C GLY A 497 -21.27 5.63 -28.36
N CYS A 498 -19.94 5.80 -28.33
CA CYS A 498 -19.28 7.08 -28.14
C CYS A 498 -18.14 7.25 -29.16
N PRO A 499 -17.98 8.41 -29.82
CA PRO A 499 -16.84 8.66 -30.71
C PRO A 499 -15.51 8.58 -29.94
N VAL A 500 -14.67 7.59 -30.29
CA VAL A 500 -13.32 7.39 -29.75
C VAL A 500 -12.30 7.51 -30.89
N GLU A 501 -11.21 8.24 -30.66
CA GLU A 501 -10.16 8.49 -31.66
C GLU A 501 -9.24 7.27 -31.82
N GLU A 502 -8.87 6.65 -30.70
CA GLU A 502 -8.00 5.48 -30.65
C GLU A 502 -8.54 4.44 -29.66
N VAL A 503 -8.52 3.17 -30.07
CA VAL A 503 -8.71 2.03 -29.16
C VAL A 503 -7.38 1.28 -29.08
N ARG A 504 -6.91 1.08 -27.85
CA ARG A 504 -5.73 0.27 -27.51
C ARG A 504 -6.18 -0.92 -26.70
N GLU A 505 -5.41 -2.01 -26.71
CA GLU A 505 -5.83 -3.27 -26.11
C GLU A 505 -4.68 -3.91 -25.35
N ILE A 506 -4.97 -4.39 -24.14
CA ILE A 506 -4.06 -5.21 -23.34
C ILE A 506 -4.76 -6.54 -23.11
N ALA A 507 -4.46 -7.52 -23.97
CA ALA A 507 -5.21 -8.77 -24.05
C ALA A 507 -5.17 -9.58 -22.74
N GLY A 508 -4.05 -9.53 -22.01
CA GLY A 508 -3.83 -10.29 -20.78
C GLY A 508 -4.06 -9.54 -19.48
N ALA A 509 -4.61 -8.32 -19.51
CA ALA A 509 -4.84 -7.53 -18.29
C ALA A 509 -6.18 -7.85 -17.63
N ASP A 510 -6.16 -7.93 -16.29
CA ASP A 510 -7.38 -7.89 -15.48
C ASP A 510 -7.92 -6.45 -15.35
N HIS A 511 -8.87 -6.23 -14.44
CA HIS A 511 -9.40 -4.88 -14.21
C HIS A 511 -8.31 -3.93 -13.71
N MET A 512 -7.32 -4.45 -12.99
CA MET A 512 -6.20 -3.69 -12.42
C MET A 512 -4.97 -3.75 -13.33
N ALA A 513 -5.13 -3.32 -14.58
CA ALA A 513 -4.06 -3.31 -15.60
C ALA A 513 -2.76 -2.60 -15.16
N MET A 514 -2.84 -1.65 -14.21
CA MET A 514 -1.68 -1.01 -13.59
C MET A 514 -0.84 -1.94 -12.70
N PHE A 515 -1.34 -3.13 -12.37
CA PHE A 515 -0.64 -4.20 -11.64
C PHE A 515 -0.42 -5.44 -12.51
N SER A 516 -1.43 -5.89 -13.26
CA SER A 516 -1.28 -7.08 -14.10
C SER A 516 -0.44 -6.85 -15.36
N ALA A 517 -0.42 -5.62 -15.89
CA ALA A 517 0.30 -5.26 -17.12
C ALA A 517 0.90 -3.83 -17.09
N PRO A 518 1.66 -3.44 -16.04
CA PRO A 518 2.12 -2.07 -15.82
C PRO A 518 2.99 -1.51 -16.94
N VAL A 519 3.84 -2.34 -17.54
CA VAL A 519 4.78 -1.92 -18.59
C VAL A 519 4.04 -1.59 -19.88
N GLU A 520 3.12 -2.45 -20.29
CA GLU A 520 2.32 -2.27 -21.51
C GLU A 520 1.38 -1.06 -21.36
N LEU A 521 0.70 -0.94 -20.21
CA LEU A 521 -0.13 0.23 -19.92
C LEU A 521 0.70 1.51 -19.92
N ALA A 522 1.87 1.53 -19.27
CA ALA A 522 2.75 2.70 -19.28
C ALA A 522 3.21 3.07 -20.71
N GLY A 523 3.50 2.07 -21.55
CA GLY A 523 3.83 2.29 -22.97
C GLY A 523 2.68 2.97 -23.72
N HIS A 524 1.46 2.45 -23.58
CA HIS A 524 0.29 3.06 -24.20
C HIS A 524 0.05 4.50 -23.74
N LEU A 525 0.16 4.77 -22.44
CA LEU A 525 -0.02 6.11 -21.90
C LEU A 525 1.09 7.07 -22.35
N ALA A 526 2.33 6.60 -22.46
CA ALA A 526 3.45 7.40 -22.96
C ALA A 526 3.26 7.77 -24.43
N ASP A 527 2.82 6.83 -25.27
CA ASP A 527 2.52 7.09 -26.68
C ASP A 527 1.42 8.13 -26.84
N VAL A 528 0.31 7.98 -26.12
CA VAL A 528 -0.80 8.96 -26.14
C VAL A 528 -0.29 10.33 -25.71
N ALA A 529 0.49 10.41 -24.63
CA ALA A 529 1.10 11.66 -24.21
C ALA A 529 1.97 12.28 -25.32
N ASN A 530 2.85 11.51 -25.94
CA ASN A 530 3.71 11.99 -27.02
C ASN A 530 2.97 12.43 -28.29
N THR A 531 1.77 11.88 -28.53
CA THR A 531 0.95 12.22 -29.70
C THR A 531 0.12 13.50 -29.47
N TYR A 532 -0.43 13.68 -28.27
CA TYR A 532 -1.45 14.71 -28.01
C TYR A 532 -0.96 15.93 -27.23
N THR A 533 0.26 15.90 -26.68
CA THR A 533 0.92 17.05 -26.02
C THR A 533 2.24 17.38 -26.71
#